data_AF-A0A7G5LSN0-F1
#
_entry.id   AF-A0A7G5LSN0-F1
#
_cell.length_a   1.000
_cell.length_b   1.000
_cell.length_c   1.000
_cell.angle_alpha   90.00
_cell.angle_beta   90.00
_cell.angle_gamma   90.00
#
_symmetry.space_group_name_H-M   'P 1'
#
loop_
_entity.id
_entity.type
_entity.pdbx_description
1 polymer ?
#
loop_
_entity_poly.entity_id
_entity_poly.type
_entity_poly.pdbx_seq_one_letter_code
_entity_poly.pdbx_strand_id
1 'polypeptide(L)'
;MTKAFGIARSLLAAAWGFFVHHYPVVLAFGALASAQRFVAVGDIDFPLAESWVGETFTMLVRIAFVVWVVRRVLRDRPAPAVGSHVTGTVVASTVYLMALSLVSKIGLDAIGSQLVSEEHQSTYFSWELAIKNVTVIPFVLVWVVVLVTAVRDRRPDEAVLSASAERARDQT
;
A
#
# COMPACT_ATOMS: atom_id res chain seq x y z
N MET A 1 20.75 1.43 13.44
CA MET A 1 19.40 2.03 13.24
C MET A 1 19.34 3.03 12.08
N THR A 2 20.22 4.02 11.98
CA THR A 2 20.17 5.09 10.96
C THR A 2 20.16 4.58 9.51
N LYS A 3 20.93 3.53 9.20
CA LYS A 3 20.94 2.89 7.86
C LYS A 3 19.60 2.24 7.50
N ALA A 4 18.93 1.61 8.46
CA ALA A 4 17.63 0.97 8.23
C ALA A 4 16.52 2.00 7.93
N PHE A 5 16.54 3.14 8.63
CA PHE A 5 15.69 4.30 8.31
C PHE A 5 16.03 4.90 6.94
N GLY A 6 17.31 5.00 6.59
CA GLY A 6 17.74 5.43 5.26
C GLY A 6 17.19 4.56 4.14
N ILE A 7 17.22 3.23 4.31
CA ILE A 7 16.63 2.25 3.38
C ILE A 7 15.11 2.35 3.37
N ALA A 8 14.46 2.42 4.53
CA ALA A 8 13.00 2.57 4.59
C ALA A 8 12.53 3.85 3.87
N ARG A 9 13.29 4.95 4.01
CA ARG A 9 13.03 6.21 3.31
C ARG A 9 13.23 6.10 1.80
N SER A 10 14.24 5.36 1.32
CA SER A 10 14.43 5.16 -0.12
C SER A 10 13.34 4.27 -0.73
N LEU A 11 12.87 3.26 0.01
CA LEU A 11 11.70 2.45 -0.39
C LEU A 11 10.42 3.29 -0.44
N LEU A 12 10.23 4.16 0.55
CA LEU A 12 9.12 5.12 0.57
C LEU A 12 9.18 6.08 -0.63
N ALA A 13 10.36 6.61 -0.95
CA ALA A 13 10.56 7.49 -2.11
C ALA A 13 10.32 6.75 -3.44
N ALA A 14 10.75 5.50 -3.55
CA ALA A 14 10.48 4.66 -4.72
C ALA A 14 8.98 4.38 -4.88
N ALA A 15 8.29 4.05 -3.79
CA ALA A 15 6.83 3.89 -3.78
C ALA A 15 6.12 5.18 -4.18
N TRP A 16 6.57 6.33 -3.68
CA TRP A 16 6.02 7.65 -4.06
C TRP A 16 6.22 7.96 -5.53
N GLY A 17 7.44 7.77 -6.06
CA GLY A 17 7.72 7.95 -7.48
C GLY A 17 6.83 7.06 -8.37
N PHE A 18 6.67 5.80 -8.00
CA PHE A 18 5.77 4.87 -8.69
C PHE A 18 4.31 5.35 -8.64
N PHE A 19 3.85 5.75 -7.46
CA PHE A 19 2.49 6.20 -7.21
C PHE A 19 2.12 7.43 -8.05
N VAL A 20 2.99 8.46 -8.03
CA VAL A 20 2.77 9.68 -8.79
C VAL A 20 2.81 9.42 -10.30
N HIS A 21 3.78 8.63 -10.77
CA HIS A 21 3.91 8.31 -12.20
C HIS A 21 2.71 7.54 -12.74
N HIS A 22 2.11 6.66 -11.92
CA HIS A 22 0.96 5.84 -12.31
C HIS A 22 -0.36 6.32 -11.70
N TYR A 23 -0.43 7.57 -11.23
CA TYR A 23 -1.60 8.09 -10.54
C TYR A 23 -2.92 7.96 -11.33
N PRO A 24 -2.95 8.12 -12.67
CA PRO A 24 -4.19 7.90 -13.42
C PRO A 24 -4.79 6.50 -13.24
N VAL A 25 -3.94 5.46 -13.17
CA VAL A 25 -4.38 4.09 -12.92
C VAL A 25 -4.84 3.94 -11.47
N VAL A 26 -4.08 4.49 -10.53
CA VAL A 26 -4.46 4.52 -9.11
C VAL A 26 -5.83 5.16 -8.92
N LEU A 27 -6.06 6.32 -9.55
CA LEU A 27 -7.30 7.05 -9.49
C LEU A 27 -8.46 6.22 -10.05
N ALA A 28 -8.26 5.51 -11.16
CA ALA A 28 -9.28 4.63 -11.73
C ALA A 28 -9.69 3.51 -10.75
N PHE A 29 -8.71 2.79 -10.17
CA PHE A 29 -9.00 1.75 -9.18
C PHE A 29 -9.61 2.32 -7.88
N GLY A 30 -9.13 3.46 -7.40
CA GLY A 30 -9.65 4.12 -6.21
C GLY A 30 -11.07 4.68 -6.41
N ALA A 31 -11.38 5.20 -7.61
CA ALA A 31 -12.71 5.64 -7.97
C ALA A 31 -13.69 4.46 -8.02
N LEU A 32 -13.29 3.33 -8.62
CA LEU A 32 -14.08 2.09 -8.60
C LEU A 32 -14.35 1.62 -7.16
N ALA A 33 -13.32 1.57 -6.31
CA ALA A 33 -13.48 1.21 -4.90
C ALA A 33 -14.36 2.21 -4.10
N SER A 34 -14.45 3.47 -4.55
CA SER A 34 -15.28 4.50 -3.92
C SER A 34 -16.72 4.52 -4.43
N ALA A 35 -16.96 4.05 -5.65
CA ALA A 35 -18.28 4.05 -6.28
C ALA A 35 -19.34 3.32 -5.42
N GLN A 36 -18.96 2.21 -4.75
CA GLN A 36 -19.83 1.50 -3.82
C GLN A 36 -20.42 2.42 -2.73
N ARG A 37 -19.61 3.33 -2.18
CA ARG A 37 -20.00 4.16 -1.04
C ARG A 37 -20.92 5.31 -1.40
N PHE A 38 -20.75 5.87 -2.59
CA PHE A 38 -21.70 6.88 -3.08
C PHE A 38 -23.02 6.27 -3.53
N VAL A 39 -23.02 5.02 -4.01
CA VAL A 39 -24.26 4.27 -4.27
C VAL A 39 -25.02 4.02 -2.95
N ALA A 40 -24.32 3.78 -1.85
CA ALA A 40 -24.95 3.55 -0.54
C ALA A 40 -25.52 4.81 0.13
N VAL A 41 -24.93 5.98 -0.14
CA VAL A 41 -25.35 7.26 0.47
C VAL A 41 -26.40 8.00 -0.37
N GLY A 42 -26.50 7.68 -1.66
CA GLY A 42 -27.38 8.37 -2.61
C GLY A 42 -28.85 7.97 -2.56
N ASP A 43 -29.29 7.20 -1.56
CA ASP A 43 -30.67 6.69 -1.42
C ASP A 43 -31.19 5.96 -2.67
N ILE A 44 -30.27 5.45 -3.50
CA ILE A 44 -30.59 4.58 -4.61
C ILE A 44 -30.85 3.22 -3.96
N ASP A 45 -32.11 2.77 -3.99
CA ASP A 45 -32.58 1.42 -3.63
C ASP A 45 -31.88 0.36 -4.51
N PHE A 46 -30.59 0.20 -4.29
CA PHE A 46 -29.74 -0.76 -4.93
C PHE A 46 -29.30 -1.74 -3.83
N PRO A 47 -29.68 -3.03 -3.90
CA PRO A 47 -29.39 -4.04 -2.87
C PRO A 47 -27.87 -4.33 -2.67
N LEU A 48 -27.00 -3.49 -3.24
CA LEU A 48 -25.55 -3.49 -3.13
C LEU A 48 -25.00 -2.51 -2.08
N ALA A 49 -25.81 -1.57 -1.58
CA ALA A 49 -25.40 -0.53 -0.65
C ALA A 49 -24.95 -1.09 0.73
N GLU A 50 -25.62 -2.12 1.23
CA GLU A 50 -25.37 -2.74 2.54
C GLU A 50 -25.03 -4.23 2.45
N SER A 51 -24.77 -4.78 1.26
CA SER A 51 -24.58 -6.21 1.08
C SER A 51 -23.10 -6.62 0.93
N TRP A 52 -22.81 -7.86 1.32
CA TRP A 52 -21.58 -8.61 1.06
C TRP A 52 -21.03 -8.43 -0.37
N VAL A 53 -21.90 -8.14 -1.34
CA VAL A 53 -21.54 -7.94 -2.74
C VAL A 53 -20.69 -6.67 -2.93
N GLY A 54 -21.02 -5.57 -2.24
CA GLY A 54 -20.25 -4.33 -2.31
C GLY A 54 -18.85 -4.49 -1.72
N GLU A 55 -18.75 -5.14 -0.56
CA GLU A 55 -17.46 -5.45 0.07
C GLU A 55 -16.61 -6.39 -0.80
N THR A 56 -17.25 -7.40 -1.40
CA THR A 56 -16.59 -8.32 -2.35
C THR A 56 -16.07 -7.56 -3.56
N PHE A 57 -16.84 -6.65 -4.15
CA PHE A 57 -16.41 -5.83 -5.27
C PHE A 57 -15.18 -4.97 -4.91
N THR A 58 -15.23 -4.26 -3.79
CA THR A 58 -14.10 -3.45 -3.31
C THR A 58 -12.85 -4.30 -3.06
N MET A 59 -13.01 -5.51 -2.51
CA MET A 59 -11.90 -6.46 -2.38
C MET A 59 -11.33 -6.87 -3.74
N LEU A 60 -12.17 -7.25 -4.70
CA LEU A 60 -11.72 -7.66 -6.04
C LEU A 60 -10.97 -6.53 -6.75
N VAL A 61 -11.47 -5.29 -6.68
CA VAL A 61 -10.81 -4.10 -7.23
C VAL A 61 -9.43 -3.91 -6.58
N ARG A 62 -9.32 -4.05 -5.26
CA ARG A 62 -8.04 -3.96 -4.54
C ARG A 62 -7.08 -5.08 -4.91
N ILE A 63 -7.56 -6.31 -5.03
CA ILE A 63 -6.73 -7.46 -5.44
C ILE A 63 -6.21 -7.24 -6.86
N ALA A 64 -7.08 -6.82 -7.79
CA ALA A 64 -6.70 -6.50 -9.16
C ALA A 64 -5.65 -5.37 -9.21
N PHE A 65 -5.82 -4.32 -8.41
CA PHE A 65 -4.84 -3.26 -8.28
C PHE A 65 -3.50 -3.78 -7.76
N VAL A 66 -3.49 -4.59 -6.69
CA VAL A 66 -2.26 -5.19 -6.14
C VAL A 66 -1.55 -6.06 -7.19
N VAL A 67 -2.30 -6.91 -7.91
CA VAL A 67 -1.75 -7.74 -8.98
C VAL A 67 -1.13 -6.88 -10.07
N TRP A 68 -1.79 -5.79 -10.46
CA TRP A 68 -1.26 -4.84 -11.43
C TRP A 68 0.03 -4.18 -10.93
N VAL A 69 0.06 -3.68 -9.69
CA VAL A 69 1.25 -3.07 -9.07
C VAL A 69 2.40 -4.07 -9.03
N VAL A 70 2.16 -5.30 -8.56
CA VAL A 70 3.19 -6.36 -8.49
C VAL A 70 3.79 -6.61 -9.87
N ARG A 71 2.95 -6.80 -10.90
CA ARG A 71 3.42 -7.01 -12.28
C ARG A 71 4.26 -5.84 -12.78
N ARG A 72 3.87 -4.61 -12.45
CA ARG A 72 4.55 -3.40 -12.94
C ARG A 72 5.86 -3.13 -12.19
N VAL A 73 5.87 -3.28 -10.87
CA VAL A 73 7.08 -3.19 -10.04
C VAL A 73 8.11 -4.22 -10.46
N LEU A 74 7.70 -5.48 -10.69
CA LEU A 74 8.61 -6.53 -11.16
C LEU A 74 9.13 -6.30 -12.58
N ARG A 75 8.38 -5.57 -13.42
CA ARG A 75 8.77 -5.27 -14.81
C ARG A 75 9.69 -4.05 -14.92
N ASP A 76 9.47 -3.01 -14.11
CA ASP A 76 10.04 -1.69 -14.38
C ASP A 76 11.36 -1.38 -13.66
N ARG A 77 11.69 -2.06 -12.55
CA ARG A 77 13.04 -2.13 -11.92
C ARG A 77 12.98 -2.84 -10.55
N PRO A 78 14.04 -3.58 -10.16
CA PRO A 78 14.12 -4.18 -8.83
C PRO A 78 14.14 -3.08 -7.75
N ALA A 79 13.31 -3.25 -6.73
CA ALA A 79 13.31 -2.37 -5.58
C ALA A 79 14.70 -2.37 -4.91
N PRO A 80 15.13 -1.27 -4.26
CA PRO A 80 16.40 -1.22 -3.55
C PRO A 80 16.59 -2.42 -2.62
N ALA A 81 17.62 -3.24 -2.84
CA ALA A 81 17.86 -4.42 -2.02
C ALA A 81 18.07 -4.04 -0.55
N VAL A 82 17.36 -4.71 0.35
CA VAL A 82 17.40 -4.39 1.78
C VAL A 82 18.63 -4.99 2.48
N GLY A 83 19.32 -5.95 1.83
CA GLY A 83 20.55 -6.58 2.34
C GLY A 83 20.38 -7.10 3.77
N SER A 84 21.42 -7.10 4.61
CA SER A 84 21.35 -7.59 6.00
C SER A 84 20.43 -6.81 6.96
N HIS A 85 19.73 -5.76 6.51
CA HIS A 85 18.95 -4.85 7.36
C HIS A 85 17.43 -5.09 7.38
N VAL A 86 16.92 -6.22 6.88
CA VAL A 86 15.47 -6.49 6.72
C VAL A 86 14.67 -6.20 7.97
N THR A 87 15.06 -6.76 9.12
CA THR A 87 14.32 -6.55 10.37
C THR A 87 14.23 -5.06 10.73
N GLY A 88 15.34 -4.33 10.61
CA GLY A 88 15.37 -2.88 10.88
C GLY A 88 14.53 -2.08 9.88
N THR A 89 14.55 -2.45 8.60
CA THR A 89 13.79 -1.77 7.54
C THR A 89 12.29 -2.05 7.63
N VAL A 90 11.91 -3.28 7.98
CA VAL A 90 10.51 -3.63 8.27
C VAL A 90 10.02 -2.84 9.47
N VAL A 91 10.77 -2.82 10.58
CA VAL A 91 10.39 -2.02 11.77
C VAL A 91 10.26 -0.53 11.42
N ALA A 92 11.21 0.05 10.70
CA ALA A 92 11.13 1.45 10.28
C ALA A 92 9.93 1.72 9.35
N SER A 93 9.62 0.80 8.44
CA SER A 93 8.44 0.90 7.56
C SER A 93 7.14 0.80 8.36
N THR A 94 7.09 -0.08 9.38
CA THR A 94 5.95 -0.17 10.30
C THR A 94 5.77 1.11 11.11
N VAL A 95 6.85 1.73 11.59
CA VAL A 95 6.79 3.03 12.29
C VAL A 95 6.18 4.10 11.40
N TYR A 96 6.61 4.18 10.14
CA TYR A 96 6.02 5.13 9.21
C TYR A 96 4.57 4.80 8.83
N LEU A 97 4.20 3.52 8.70
CA LEU A 97 2.81 3.10 8.50
C LEU A 97 1.93 3.49 9.70
N MET A 98 2.44 3.33 10.92
CA MET A 98 1.76 3.79 12.13
C MET A 98 1.59 5.31 12.12
N ALA A 99 2.63 6.07 11.76
CA ALA A 99 2.54 7.52 11.65
C ALA A 99 1.51 7.96 10.58
N LEU A 100 1.52 7.33 9.41
CA LEU A 100 0.56 7.60 8.34
C LEU A 100 -0.87 7.24 8.77
N SER A 101 -1.05 6.12 9.48
CA SER A 101 -2.35 5.70 10.01
C SER A 101 -2.86 6.66 11.10
N LEU A 102 -1.97 7.16 11.97
CA LEU A 102 -2.30 8.14 12.99
C LEU A 102 -2.83 9.43 12.35
N VAL A 103 -2.11 9.95 11.35
CA VAL A 103 -2.52 11.19 10.66
C VAL A 103 -3.81 10.97 9.86
N SER A 104 -3.88 9.90 9.07
CA SER A 104 -5.01 9.67 8.17
C SER A 104 -6.27 9.18 8.88
N LYS A 105 -6.19 8.55 10.05
CA LYS A 105 -7.36 8.11 10.81
C LYS A 105 -7.68 9.10 11.91
N ILE A 106 -6.81 9.21 12.89
CA ILE A 106 -7.10 9.99 14.12
C ILE A 106 -7.10 11.49 13.83
N GLY A 107 -6.19 11.98 12.98
CA GLY A 107 -6.16 13.39 12.61
C GLY A 107 -7.42 13.85 11.87
N LEU A 108 -7.86 13.08 10.87
CA LEU A 108 -9.06 13.42 10.09
C LEU A 108 -10.34 13.21 10.90
N ASP A 109 -10.47 12.13 11.67
CA ASP A 109 -11.63 11.88 12.54
C ASP A 109 -11.80 12.99 13.60
N ALA A 110 -10.70 13.46 14.19
CA ALA A 110 -10.72 14.56 15.16
C ALA A 110 -11.15 15.90 14.55
N ILE A 111 -10.76 16.16 13.29
CA ILE A 111 -11.20 17.35 12.55
C ILE A 111 -12.69 17.25 12.20
N GLY A 112 -13.13 16.09 11.70
CA GLY A 112 -14.53 15.85 11.33
C GLY A 112 -15.49 16.01 12.51
N SER A 113 -15.14 15.43 13.66
CA SER A 113 -15.96 15.51 14.88
C SER A 113 -16.08 16.91 15.48
N GLN A 114 -15.17 17.84 15.15
CA GLN A 114 -15.21 19.22 15.65
C GLN A 114 -15.88 20.20 14.67
N LEU A 115 -15.86 19.89 13.37
CA LEU A 115 -16.26 20.84 12.31
C LEU A 115 -17.58 20.48 11.62
N VAL A 116 -18.08 19.25 11.77
CA VAL A 116 -19.25 18.75 11.03
C VAL A 116 -20.40 18.49 12.01
N SER A 117 -21.57 19.04 11.72
CA SER A 117 -22.81 18.73 12.44
C SER A 117 -23.19 17.25 12.29
N GLU A 118 -23.86 16.68 13.28
CA GLU A 118 -24.29 15.26 13.25
C GLU A 118 -25.08 14.92 11.96
N GLU A 119 -25.87 15.86 11.44
CA GLU A 119 -26.63 15.73 10.20
C GLU A 119 -25.77 15.51 8.95
N HIS A 120 -24.52 16.01 8.92
CA HIS A 120 -23.63 15.91 7.77
C HIS A 120 -22.51 14.89 7.96
N GLN A 121 -22.51 14.18 9.09
CA GLN A 121 -21.43 13.28 9.48
C GLN A 121 -21.28 12.08 8.51
N SER A 122 -22.39 11.53 8.04
CA SER A 122 -22.40 10.42 7.06
C SER A 122 -21.78 10.83 5.72
N THR A 123 -22.14 12.00 5.21
CA THR A 123 -21.60 12.57 3.98
C THR A 123 -20.11 12.86 4.12
N TYR A 124 -19.69 13.42 5.26
CA TYR A 124 -18.28 13.67 5.56
C TYR A 124 -17.46 12.38 5.54
N PHE A 125 -17.89 11.34 6.27
CA PHE A 125 -17.16 10.06 6.30
C PHE A 125 -17.10 9.36 4.94
N SER A 126 -18.12 9.56 4.11
CA SER A 126 -18.16 9.03 2.75
C SER A 126 -17.13 9.69 1.85
N TRP A 127 -17.03 11.02 1.91
CA TRP A 127 -15.98 11.79 1.22
C TRP A 127 -14.59 11.48 1.74
N GLU A 128 -14.43 11.43 3.05
CA GLU A 128 -13.16 11.10 3.70
C GLU A 128 -12.65 9.75 3.20
N LEU A 129 -13.51 8.74 3.15
CA LEU A 129 -13.10 7.44 2.67
C LEU A 129 -12.89 7.39 1.16
N ALA A 130 -13.65 8.15 0.38
CA ALA A 130 -13.40 8.30 -1.05
C ALA A 130 -11.99 8.87 -1.30
N ILE A 131 -11.60 9.89 -0.54
CA ILE A 131 -10.25 10.46 -0.58
C ILE A 131 -9.22 9.40 -0.20
N LYS A 132 -9.42 8.65 0.89
CA LYS A 132 -8.49 7.58 1.31
C LYS A 132 -8.34 6.48 0.25
N ASN A 133 -9.42 6.14 -0.45
CA ASN A 133 -9.43 5.12 -1.50
C ASN A 133 -8.65 5.52 -2.76
N VAL A 134 -8.49 6.82 -3.04
CA VAL A 134 -7.68 7.31 -4.18
C VAL A 134 -6.28 7.79 -3.77
N THR A 135 -6.01 7.92 -2.47
CA THR A 135 -4.72 8.43 -1.95
C THR A 135 -4.01 7.40 -1.05
N VAL A 136 -4.38 7.36 0.22
CA VAL A 136 -3.65 6.67 1.30
C VAL A 136 -3.64 5.16 1.08
N ILE A 137 -4.79 4.55 0.81
CA ILE A 137 -4.92 3.10 0.66
C ILE A 137 -4.08 2.59 -0.52
N PRO A 138 -4.25 3.10 -1.76
CA PRO A 138 -3.44 2.62 -2.87
C PRO A 138 -1.95 2.92 -2.69
N PHE A 139 -1.59 4.04 -2.06
CA PHE A 139 -0.20 4.34 -1.74
C PHE A 139 0.41 3.30 -0.80
N VAL A 140 -0.30 2.93 0.27
CA VAL A 140 0.14 1.89 1.20
C VAL A 140 0.30 0.55 0.49
N LEU A 141 -0.63 0.17 -0.39
CA LEU A 141 -0.53 -1.06 -1.18
C LEU A 141 0.72 -1.06 -2.07
N VAL A 142 0.98 0.05 -2.78
CA VAL A 142 2.20 0.21 -3.59
C VAL A 142 3.45 0.06 -2.73
N TRP A 143 3.48 0.73 -1.57
CA TRP A 143 4.64 0.69 -0.70
C TRP A 143 4.90 -0.70 -0.12
N VAL A 144 3.86 -1.42 0.29
CA VAL A 144 3.98 -2.81 0.75
C VAL A 144 4.54 -3.70 -0.36
N VAL A 145 4.07 -3.55 -1.61
CA VAL A 145 4.61 -4.32 -2.74
C VAL A 145 6.09 -4.02 -2.98
N VAL A 146 6.49 -2.74 -2.93
CA VAL A 146 7.90 -2.34 -3.04
C VAL A 146 8.74 -2.95 -1.92
N LEU A 147 8.27 -2.89 -0.67
CA LEU A 147 8.94 -3.47 0.49
C LEU A 147 9.09 -5.00 0.36
N VAL A 148 8.02 -5.72 -0.01
CA VAL A 148 8.05 -7.18 -0.17
C VAL A 148 9.01 -7.58 -1.29
N THR A 149 9.01 -6.84 -2.40
CA THR A 149 9.93 -7.08 -3.52
C THR A 149 11.38 -6.87 -3.08
N ALA A 150 11.64 -5.80 -2.33
CA ALA A 150 12.96 -5.49 -1.79
C ALA A 150 13.48 -6.53 -0.78
N VAL A 151 12.59 -7.15 0.00
CA VAL A 151 12.92 -8.26 0.91
C VAL A 151 13.13 -9.57 0.16
N ARG A 152 12.43 -9.80 -0.96
CA ARG A 152 12.55 -11.04 -1.75
C ARG A 152 13.92 -11.15 -2.44
N ASP A 153 14.48 -10.04 -2.89
CA ASP A 153 15.81 -9.98 -3.55
C ASP A 153 17.00 -10.28 -2.61
N ARG A 154 16.77 -10.71 -1.36
CA ARG A 154 17.81 -11.17 -0.44
C ARG A 154 18.37 -12.58 -0.74
N ARG A 155 17.61 -13.40 -1.44
CA ARG A 155 17.89 -14.84 -1.60
C ARG A 155 18.89 -15.27 -2.71
N PRO A 156 19.35 -14.43 -3.65
CA PRO A 156 20.35 -14.89 -4.63
C PRO A 156 21.73 -15.14 -4.02
N ASP A 157 22.18 -14.29 -3.09
CA ASP A 157 23.57 -14.28 -2.66
C ASP A 157 23.93 -15.47 -1.76
N GLU A 158 23.04 -15.90 -0.86
CA GLU A 158 23.30 -17.06 0.00
C GLU A 158 23.34 -18.38 -0.78
N ALA A 159 22.50 -18.52 -1.81
CA ALA A 159 22.47 -19.71 -2.67
C ALA A 159 23.69 -19.78 -3.60
N VAL A 160 24.17 -18.63 -4.09
CA VAL A 160 25.39 -18.54 -4.90
C VAL A 160 26.62 -18.76 -4.03
N LEU A 161 26.65 -18.23 -2.81
CA LEU A 161 27.74 -18.45 -1.86
C LEU A 161 27.77 -19.90 -1.35
N SER A 162 26.62 -20.53 -1.09
CA SER A 162 26.56 -21.94 -0.71
C SER A 162 27.00 -22.85 -1.87
N ALA A 163 26.54 -22.57 -3.09
CA ALA A 163 26.95 -23.32 -4.28
C ALA A 163 28.45 -23.14 -4.59
N SER A 164 29.02 -21.97 -4.33
CA SER A 164 30.45 -21.71 -4.50
C SER A 164 31.29 -22.39 -3.42
N ALA A 165 30.80 -22.43 -2.17
CA ALA A 165 31.45 -23.12 -1.07
C ALA A 165 31.42 -24.66 -1.23
N GLU A 166 30.34 -25.20 -1.81
CA GLU A 166 30.20 -26.63 -2.10
C GLU A 166 31.14 -27.05 -3.24
N ARG A 167 31.24 -26.27 -4.32
CA ARG A 167 32.23 -26.48 -5.39
C ARG A 167 33.67 -26.39 -4.91
N ALA A 168 33.96 -25.55 -3.92
CA ALA A 168 35.30 -25.43 -3.35
C ALA A 168 35.69 -26.64 -2.48
N ARG A 169 34.72 -27.33 -1.87
CA ARG A 169 34.97 -28.58 -1.12
C ARG A 169 35.20 -29.77 -2.02
N ASP A 170 34.51 -29.85 -3.16
CA ASP A 170 34.68 -30.96 -4.12
C ASP A 170 36.03 -30.93 -4.85
N GLN A 171 36.83 -29.87 -4.70
CA GLN A 171 38.15 -29.70 -5.32
C GLN A 171 39.33 -29.97 -4.37
N THR A 172 39.08 -30.30 -3.10
CA THR A 172 40.10 -30.64 -2.08
C THR A 172 39.93 -32.05 -1.59
#